data_AF-A0A419FVR7-F1
#
_entry.id   AF-A0A419FVR7-F1
#
_cell.length_a   1.000
_cell.length_b   1.000
_cell.length_c   1.000
_cell.angle_alpha   90.00
_cell.angle_beta   90.00
_cell.angle_gamma   90.00
#
_symmetry.space_group_name_H-M   'P 1'
#
loop_
_entity.id
_entity.type
_entity.pdbx_description
1 polymer ?
#
loop_
_entity_poly.entity_id
_entity_poly.type
_entity_poly.pdbx_seq_one_letter_code
_entity_poly.pdbx_strand_id
1 'polypeptide(L)'
;MPIIAKWIIWSLCALLLTPIIFHYKPCNWVSTKLKTIFLVSAYILFWLIFNNIALDEWMKEKAEQTSGILLINRSTCNKSIAKEAKLEIGKSRINLIYNNSLLPPMFDKIDSYIKLKNVNGDIFLTTDVHDKTGALIVNIIDNHWTVSDSQAVLWEKNFTNDSLEIKDKRGHIVLQVELLCNRVRIQGEWWDEYGNGVRYVQQHFNSSRKGGVAMVKLDKDNHPKEPHIKPIFKYPSNKYFGKKIDSSDTVFERIFLLRILEKP
;
A
#
# COMPACT_ATOMS: atom_id res chain seq x y z
N MET A 1 13.05 -15.39 -11.68
CA MET A 1 14.22 -15.00 -10.88
C MET A 1 13.97 -13.60 -10.34
N PRO A 2 14.16 -13.34 -9.03
CA PRO A 2 13.95 -12.00 -8.46
C PRO A 2 14.77 -10.96 -9.22
N ILE A 3 14.20 -9.77 -9.46
CA ILE A 3 14.87 -8.74 -10.28
C ILE A 3 16.19 -8.31 -9.64
N ILE A 4 16.26 -8.29 -8.32
CA ILE A 4 17.51 -8.02 -7.58
C ILE A 4 18.63 -8.99 -7.98
N ALA A 5 18.34 -10.29 -8.11
CA ALA A 5 19.33 -11.29 -8.50
C ALA A 5 19.80 -11.08 -9.95
N LYS A 6 18.88 -10.71 -10.86
CA LYS A 6 19.22 -10.33 -12.24
C LYS A 6 20.25 -9.20 -12.22
N TRP A 7 19.99 -8.11 -11.50
CA TRP A 7 20.90 -6.95 -11.47
C TRP A 7 22.24 -7.23 -10.79
N ILE A 8 22.28 -8.08 -9.76
CA ILE A 8 23.54 -8.54 -9.17
C ILE A 8 24.38 -9.28 -10.23
N ILE A 9 23.77 -10.20 -10.99
CA ILE A 9 24.45 -10.94 -12.05
C ILE A 9 24.96 -9.97 -13.13
N TRP A 10 24.13 -9.03 -13.60
CA TRP A 10 24.55 -8.04 -14.60
C TRP A 10 25.71 -7.17 -14.10
N SER A 11 25.68 -6.75 -12.84
CA SER A 11 26.76 -5.98 -12.21
C SER A 11 28.06 -6.79 -12.14
N LEU A 12 27.99 -8.07 -11.74
CA LEU A 12 29.13 -8.98 -11.73
C LEU A 12 29.69 -9.21 -13.14
N CYS A 13 28.82 -9.40 -14.14
CA CYS A 13 29.23 -9.53 -15.54
C CYS A 13 29.92 -8.25 -16.03
N ALA A 14 29.40 -7.06 -15.70
CA ALA A 14 30.05 -5.79 -16.04
C ALA A 14 31.45 -5.69 -15.41
N LEU A 15 31.58 -6.03 -14.12
CA LEU A 15 32.87 -6.07 -13.43
C LEU A 15 33.85 -7.06 -14.06
N LEU A 16 33.39 -8.24 -14.47
CA LEU A 16 34.25 -9.25 -15.12
C LEU A 16 34.66 -8.88 -16.55
N LEU A 17 33.78 -8.20 -17.30
CA LEU A 17 34.08 -7.76 -18.67
C LEU A 17 35.08 -6.61 -18.71
N THR A 18 35.10 -5.76 -17.66
CA THR A 18 35.99 -4.61 -17.62
C THR A 18 37.48 -4.91 -17.80
N PRO A 19 38.12 -5.87 -17.09
CA PRO A 19 39.53 -6.20 -17.30
C PRO A 19 39.78 -6.86 -18.65
N ILE A 20 38.81 -7.60 -19.21
CA ILE A 20 38.94 -8.27 -20.52
C ILE A 20 39.14 -7.24 -21.64
N ILE A 21 38.44 -6.11 -21.57
CA ILE A 21 38.59 -5.00 -22.55
C ILE A 21 40.02 -4.46 -22.55
N PHE A 22 40.65 -4.32 -21.39
CA PHE A 22 42.03 -3.84 -21.26
C PHE A 22 43.07 -4.89 -21.66
N HIS A 23 42.73 -6.17 -21.56
CA HIS A 23 43.62 -7.25 -21.98
C HIS A 23 43.66 -7.40 -23.50
N TYR A 24 42.51 -7.24 -24.18
CA TYR A 24 42.41 -7.47 -25.63
C TYR A 24 43.03 -6.36 -26.49
N LYS A 25 43.11 -5.12 -25.98
CA LYS A 25 43.84 -4.02 -26.61
C LYS A 25 44.82 -3.41 -25.61
N PRO A 26 46.09 -3.85 -25.59
CA PRO A 26 47.09 -3.30 -24.70
C PRO A 26 47.38 -1.84 -25.06
N CYS A 27 46.63 -0.92 -24.44
CA CYS A 27 46.95 0.51 -24.43
C CYS A 27 48.15 0.73 -23.51
N ASN A 28 49.35 0.45 -24.01
CA ASN A 28 50.60 0.60 -23.26
C ASN A 28 50.96 2.08 -23.01
N TRP A 29 50.46 2.98 -23.85
CA TRP A 29 50.57 4.44 -23.68
C TRP A 29 49.78 5.04 -22.50
N VAL A 30 48.85 4.29 -21.90
CA VAL A 30 48.01 4.78 -20.80
C VAL A 30 48.53 4.24 -19.47
N SER A 31 48.77 5.14 -18.50
CA SER A 31 49.21 4.75 -17.15
C SER A 31 48.16 3.87 -16.44
N THR A 32 48.61 2.95 -15.58
CA THR A 32 47.73 2.06 -14.81
C THR A 32 46.71 2.85 -13.98
N LYS A 33 47.10 3.99 -13.41
CA LYS A 33 46.19 4.87 -12.66
C LYS A 33 45.03 5.37 -13.52
N LEU A 34 45.30 5.79 -14.74
CA LEU A 34 44.26 6.30 -15.65
C LEU A 34 43.30 5.19 -16.08
N LYS A 35 43.81 3.96 -16.29
CA LYS A 35 42.96 2.77 -16.57
C LYS A 35 41.99 2.51 -15.42
N THR A 36 42.49 2.53 -14.18
CA THR A 36 41.64 2.34 -12.99
C THR A 36 40.59 3.44 -12.86
N ILE A 37 40.95 4.71 -13.08
CA ILE A 37 40.00 5.82 -13.05
C ILE A 37 38.92 5.62 -14.10
N PHE A 38 39.30 5.32 -15.36
CA PHE A 38 38.35 5.09 -16.43
C PHE A 38 37.39 3.94 -16.11
N LEU A 39 37.89 2.85 -15.53
CA LEU A 39 37.09 1.70 -15.11
C LEU A 39 36.06 2.05 -14.03
N VAL A 40 36.51 2.75 -12.99
CA VAL A 40 35.62 3.20 -11.92
C VAL A 40 34.57 4.16 -12.47
N SER A 41 34.97 5.12 -13.32
CA SER A 41 34.04 6.05 -13.97
C SER A 41 33.03 5.35 -14.87
N ALA A 42 33.46 4.37 -15.69
CA ALA A 42 32.58 3.59 -16.55
C ALA A 42 31.58 2.77 -15.73
N TYR A 43 32.02 2.18 -14.62
CA TYR A 43 31.14 1.42 -13.72
C TYR A 43 30.13 2.32 -12.99
N ILE A 44 30.54 3.50 -12.54
CA ILE A 44 29.62 4.50 -11.96
C ILE A 44 28.58 4.93 -13.00
N LEU A 45 29.02 5.23 -14.23
CA LEU A 45 28.10 5.61 -15.31
C LEU A 45 27.12 4.49 -15.64
N PHE A 46 27.59 3.24 -15.69
CA PHE A 46 26.73 2.06 -15.82
C PHE A 46 25.66 2.05 -14.72
N TRP A 47 26.06 2.20 -13.45
CA TRP A 47 25.09 2.25 -12.35
C TRP A 47 24.10 3.41 -12.46
N LEU A 48 24.54 4.61 -12.83
CA LEU A 48 23.65 5.77 -12.98
C LEU A 48 22.58 5.56 -14.08
N ILE A 49 22.96 4.94 -15.20
CA ILE A 49 22.03 4.66 -16.30
C ILE A 49 21.08 3.53 -15.93
N PHE A 50 21.61 2.42 -15.40
CA PHE A 50 20.83 1.20 -15.19
C PHE A 50 20.03 1.21 -13.90
N ASN A 51 20.38 2.01 -12.89
CA ASN A 51 19.65 2.08 -11.64
C ASN A 51 18.18 2.47 -11.83
N ASN A 52 17.88 3.39 -12.76
CA ASN A 52 16.51 3.79 -13.04
C ASN A 52 15.70 2.65 -13.67
N ILE A 53 16.30 1.90 -14.60
CA ILE A 53 15.68 0.72 -15.21
C ILE A 53 15.45 -0.36 -14.16
N ALA A 54 16.45 -0.59 -13.29
CA ALA A 54 16.37 -1.56 -12.22
C ALA A 54 15.26 -1.23 -11.21
N LEU A 55 15.13 0.06 -10.87
CA LEU A 55 14.08 0.55 -9.99
C LEU A 55 12.69 0.37 -10.63
N ASP A 56 12.53 0.71 -11.91
CA ASP A 56 11.26 0.55 -12.63
C ASP A 56 10.86 -0.93 -12.75
N GLU A 57 11.80 -1.81 -13.10
CA GLU A 57 11.56 -3.25 -13.12
C GLU A 57 11.16 -3.76 -11.72
N TRP A 58 11.88 -3.34 -10.66
CA TRP A 58 11.56 -3.71 -9.28
C TRP A 58 10.18 -3.22 -8.83
N MET A 59 9.79 -1.99 -9.17
CA MET A 59 8.47 -1.46 -8.87
C MET A 59 7.36 -2.25 -9.55
N LYS A 60 7.57 -2.71 -10.79
CA LYS A 60 6.62 -3.59 -11.50
C LYS A 60 6.47 -4.94 -10.81
N GLU A 61 7.56 -5.63 -10.50
CA GLU A 61 7.51 -6.91 -9.76
C GLU A 61 6.78 -6.75 -8.42
N LYS A 62 7.04 -5.64 -7.72
CA LYS A 62 6.36 -5.35 -6.45
C LYS A 62 4.88 -5.05 -6.60
N ALA A 63 4.47 -4.31 -7.63
CA ALA A 63 3.08 -4.07 -7.94
C ALA A 63 2.32 -5.35 -8.33
N GLU A 64 3.02 -6.32 -8.95
CA GLU A 64 2.47 -7.60 -9.36
C GLU A 64 2.27 -8.59 -8.18
N GLN A 65 3.10 -8.54 -7.12
CA GLN A 65 3.03 -9.47 -5.98
C GLN A 65 1.60 -9.70 -5.45
N THR A 66 1.09 -10.92 -5.49
CA THR A 66 -0.30 -11.22 -5.10
C THR A 66 -0.46 -11.55 -3.62
N SER A 67 0.65 -11.58 -2.87
CA SER A 67 0.67 -11.80 -1.43
C SER A 67 1.76 -11.01 -0.73
N GLY A 68 1.59 -10.82 0.58
CA GLY A 68 2.58 -10.19 1.44
C GLY A 68 2.19 -10.20 2.91
N ILE A 69 3.02 -9.60 3.75
CA ILE A 69 2.81 -9.53 5.20
C ILE A 69 2.79 -8.08 5.62
N LEU A 70 1.76 -7.70 6.38
CA LEU A 70 1.73 -6.42 7.08
C LEU A 70 2.52 -6.52 8.39
N LEU A 71 3.46 -5.60 8.57
CA LEU A 71 4.39 -5.49 9.67
C LEU A 71 4.22 -4.12 10.33
N ILE A 72 4.08 -4.13 11.66
CA ILE A 72 4.08 -2.91 12.45
C ILE A 72 5.46 -2.26 12.36
N ASN A 73 5.50 -0.97 12.03
CA ASN A 73 6.74 -0.21 12.04
C ASN A 73 7.20 0.09 13.49
N ARG A 74 7.93 -0.85 14.08
CA ARG A 74 8.44 -0.77 15.46
C ARG A 74 9.31 0.45 15.74
N SER A 75 9.95 1.04 14.72
CA SER A 75 10.75 2.26 14.90
C SER A 75 9.91 3.47 15.33
N THR A 76 8.61 3.46 15.01
CA THR A 76 7.66 4.53 15.39
C THR A 76 6.94 4.25 16.71
N CYS A 77 7.19 3.09 17.32
CA CYS A 77 6.49 2.68 18.52
C CYS A 77 7.22 3.15 19.78
N ASN A 78 6.52 3.95 20.58
CA ASN A 78 6.93 4.14 21.97
C ASN A 78 6.87 2.78 22.69
N LYS A 79 7.86 2.48 23.53
CA LYS A 79 8.04 1.18 24.22
C LYS A 79 6.85 0.73 25.11
N SER A 80 5.78 1.51 25.21
CA SER A 80 4.56 1.08 25.88
C SER A 80 3.90 -0.03 25.06
N ILE A 81 4.05 -1.27 25.51
CA ILE A 81 3.33 -2.43 24.98
C ILE A 81 1.83 -2.11 25.03
N ALA A 82 1.17 -2.13 23.89
CA ALA A 82 -0.26 -1.96 23.82
C ALA A 82 -0.94 -3.15 24.50
N LYS A 83 -1.58 -2.90 25.65
CA LYS A 83 -2.33 -3.94 26.37
C LYS A 83 -3.55 -4.44 25.58
N GLU A 84 -4.10 -3.59 24.70
CA GLU A 84 -5.34 -3.84 23.97
C GLU A 84 -5.16 -3.49 22.50
N ALA A 85 -5.71 -4.32 21.61
CA ALA A 85 -5.82 -3.99 20.19
C ALA A 85 -6.98 -3.01 19.98
N LYS A 86 -6.71 -1.91 19.28
CA LYS A 86 -7.73 -0.92 18.93
C LYS A 86 -8.01 -0.95 17.44
N LEU A 87 -9.27 -0.80 17.06
CA LEU A 87 -9.69 -0.59 15.69
C LEU A 87 -10.07 0.88 15.52
N GLU A 88 -9.51 1.56 14.54
CA GLU A 88 -9.84 2.95 14.19
C GLU A 88 -10.37 2.97 12.75
N ILE A 89 -11.52 3.60 12.51
CA ILE A 89 -12.01 3.75 11.14
C ILE A 89 -11.36 4.98 10.49
N GLY A 90 -10.54 4.74 9.47
CA GLY A 90 -9.71 5.77 8.83
C GLY A 90 -8.89 6.59 9.84
N LYS A 91 -8.83 7.92 9.67
CA LYS A 91 -8.21 8.86 10.61
C LYS A 91 -9.25 9.59 11.47
N SER A 92 -10.38 8.95 11.78
CA SER A 92 -11.50 9.56 12.52
C SER A 92 -11.17 9.85 13.98
N ARG A 93 -10.13 9.21 14.55
CA ARG A 93 -9.81 9.21 16.00
C ARG A 93 -10.87 8.53 16.87
N ILE A 94 -11.90 7.94 16.26
CA ILE A 94 -12.86 7.08 16.95
C ILE A 94 -12.23 5.70 17.06
N ASN A 95 -11.86 5.32 18.28
CA ASN A 95 -11.25 4.03 18.55
C ASN A 95 -12.33 3.09 19.11
N LEU A 96 -12.51 1.95 18.47
CA LEU A 96 -13.23 0.81 19.00
C LEU A 96 -12.22 -0.05 19.75
N ILE A 97 -12.43 -0.25 21.04
CA ILE A 97 -11.57 -1.10 21.86
C ILE A 97 -12.09 -2.52 21.71
N TYR A 98 -11.27 -3.40 21.11
CA TYR A 98 -11.62 -4.79 20.92
C TYR A 98 -11.21 -5.57 22.17
N ASN A 99 -12.15 -5.77 23.10
CA ASN A 99 -11.89 -6.43 24.39
C ASN A 99 -12.65 -7.76 24.55
N ASN A 100 -12.70 -8.58 23.48
CA ASN A 100 -13.53 -9.81 23.42
C ASN A 100 -15.00 -9.63 23.86
N SER A 101 -15.44 -8.38 23.93
CA SER A 101 -16.74 -7.91 24.38
C SER A 101 -17.41 -7.37 23.13
N LEU A 102 -18.65 -7.79 22.88
CA LEU A 102 -19.46 -7.40 21.72
C LEU A 102 -19.27 -5.90 21.41
N LEU A 103 -18.97 -5.57 20.16
CA LEU A 103 -18.99 -4.17 19.74
C LEU A 103 -20.38 -3.56 20.02
N PRO A 104 -20.51 -2.23 20.13
CA PRO A 104 -21.82 -1.60 20.27
C PRO A 104 -22.78 -2.07 19.16
N PRO A 105 -24.11 -2.18 19.39
CA PRO A 105 -25.05 -2.80 18.44
C PRO A 105 -24.99 -2.25 17.00
N MET A 106 -24.59 -0.99 16.84
CA MET A 106 -24.36 -0.38 15.54
C MET A 106 -23.16 -0.97 14.77
N PHE A 107 -22.40 -1.89 15.35
CA PHE A 107 -21.22 -2.54 14.81
C PHE A 107 -21.30 -4.07 14.93
N ASP A 108 -22.46 -4.65 15.26
CA ASP A 108 -22.62 -6.11 15.39
C ASP A 108 -22.20 -6.87 14.12
N LYS A 109 -22.32 -6.22 12.95
CA LYS A 109 -21.83 -6.77 11.67
C LYS A 109 -20.31 -6.63 11.47
N ILE A 110 -19.62 -5.69 12.12
CA ILE A 110 -18.16 -5.57 12.00
C ILE A 110 -17.48 -6.82 12.54
N ASP A 111 -17.93 -7.35 13.68
CA ASP A 111 -17.30 -8.49 14.33
C ASP A 111 -17.30 -9.75 13.44
N SER A 112 -18.25 -9.87 12.50
CA SER A 112 -18.23 -10.94 11.50
C SER A 112 -17.17 -10.73 10.40
N TYR A 113 -16.80 -9.49 10.09
CA TYR A 113 -15.91 -9.16 8.97
C TYR A 113 -14.46 -8.90 9.38
N ILE A 114 -14.23 -8.36 10.58
CA ILE A 114 -12.93 -7.93 11.06
C ILE A 114 -12.64 -8.59 12.40
N LYS A 115 -11.55 -9.35 12.46
CA LYS A 115 -11.05 -9.97 13.68
C LYS A 115 -9.69 -9.37 14.02
N LEU A 116 -9.55 -8.89 15.24
CA LEU A 116 -8.27 -8.45 15.78
C LEU A 116 -7.80 -9.41 16.87
N LYS A 117 -6.52 -9.73 16.86
CA LYS A 117 -5.86 -10.51 17.90
C LYS A 117 -4.63 -9.76 18.38
N ASN A 118 -4.43 -9.65 19.68
CA ASN A 118 -3.19 -9.14 20.26
C ASN A 118 -2.40 -10.34 20.80
N VAL A 119 -1.19 -10.56 20.28
CA VAL A 119 -0.27 -11.60 20.78
C VAL A 119 1.04 -10.92 21.15
N ASN A 120 1.37 -10.91 22.45
CA ASN A 120 2.61 -10.33 22.97
C ASN A 120 2.84 -8.85 22.57
N GLY A 121 1.77 -8.08 22.38
CA GLY A 121 1.83 -6.68 21.97
C GLY A 121 1.84 -6.46 20.46
N ASP A 122 1.94 -7.51 19.65
CA ASP A 122 1.75 -7.42 18.20
C ASP A 122 0.26 -7.61 17.87
N ILE A 123 -0.27 -6.76 16.97
CA ILE A 123 -1.67 -6.80 16.54
C ILE A 123 -1.75 -7.54 15.20
N PHE A 124 -2.62 -8.54 15.16
CA PHE A 124 -2.92 -9.36 13.99
C PHE A 124 -4.33 -9.07 13.51
N LEU A 125 -4.45 -8.73 12.24
CA LEU A 125 -5.71 -8.48 11.53
C LEU A 125 -6.07 -9.72 10.71
N THR A 126 -7.32 -10.15 10.83
CA THR A 126 -7.95 -11.10 9.92
C THR A 126 -9.23 -10.49 9.35
N THR A 127 -9.37 -10.46 8.04
CA THR A 127 -10.56 -9.97 7.33
C THR A 127 -10.58 -10.49 5.89
N ASP A 128 -11.76 -10.70 5.34
CA ASP A 128 -11.97 -10.98 3.93
C ASP A 128 -12.87 -9.92 3.30
N VAL A 129 -12.60 -9.60 2.04
CA VAL A 129 -13.35 -8.61 1.29
C VAL A 129 -13.80 -9.25 -0.02
N HIS A 130 -15.10 -9.24 -0.23
CA HIS A 130 -15.75 -9.75 -1.43
C HIS A 130 -16.31 -8.59 -2.26
N ASP A 131 -16.46 -8.79 -3.56
CA ASP A 131 -17.20 -7.87 -4.41
C ASP A 131 -18.71 -8.10 -4.29
N LYS A 132 -19.52 -7.25 -4.93
CA LYS A 132 -20.98 -7.34 -4.91
C LYS A 132 -21.57 -8.65 -5.47
N THR A 133 -20.75 -9.45 -6.16
CA THR A 133 -21.14 -10.77 -6.69
C THR A 133 -20.76 -11.92 -5.77
N GLY A 134 -20.10 -11.62 -4.64
CA GLY A 134 -19.56 -12.61 -3.72
C GLY A 134 -18.17 -13.12 -4.10
N ALA A 135 -17.51 -12.53 -5.11
CA ALA A 135 -16.17 -12.95 -5.51
C ALA A 135 -15.13 -12.36 -4.55
N LEU A 136 -14.21 -13.19 -4.04
CA LEU A 136 -13.15 -12.75 -3.14
C LEU A 136 -12.20 -11.78 -3.85
N ILE A 137 -12.01 -10.59 -3.26
CA ILE A 137 -11.05 -9.57 -3.72
C ILE A 137 -9.73 -9.75 -2.97
N VAL A 138 -9.79 -9.81 -1.64
CA VAL A 138 -8.62 -9.96 -0.76
C VAL A 138 -9.00 -10.76 0.48
N ASN A 139 -8.03 -11.54 0.95
CA ASN A 139 -8.09 -12.21 2.22
C ASN A 139 -6.85 -11.82 3.04
N ILE A 140 -7.05 -11.45 4.29
CA ILE A 140 -6.00 -11.19 5.26
C ILE A 140 -6.19 -12.18 6.40
N ILE A 141 -5.18 -12.98 6.68
CA ILE A 141 -5.15 -13.91 7.80
C ILE A 141 -3.91 -13.59 8.61
N ASP A 142 -4.11 -13.14 9.85
CA ASP A 142 -3.04 -12.76 10.77
C ASP A 142 -1.95 -11.89 10.11
N ASN A 143 -2.39 -10.79 9.48
CA ASN A 143 -1.57 -9.83 8.71
C ASN A 143 -0.97 -10.35 7.39
N HIS A 144 -1.07 -11.64 7.08
CA HIS A 144 -0.69 -12.15 5.77
C HIS A 144 -1.85 -11.92 4.81
N TRP A 145 -1.64 -11.07 3.81
CA TRP A 145 -2.63 -10.75 2.80
C TRP A 145 -2.39 -11.52 1.51
N THR A 146 -3.47 -11.91 0.86
CA THR A 146 -3.53 -12.50 -0.48
C THR A 146 -4.63 -11.81 -1.27
N VAL A 147 -4.36 -11.44 -2.52
CA VAL A 147 -5.36 -10.86 -3.41
C VAL A 147 -5.76 -11.85 -4.51
N SER A 148 -6.93 -11.64 -5.10
CA SER A 148 -7.37 -12.40 -6.26
C SER A 148 -6.47 -12.15 -7.47
N ASP A 149 -6.10 -13.21 -8.18
CA ASP A 149 -5.37 -13.13 -9.46
C ASP A 149 -6.29 -12.69 -10.62
N SER A 150 -7.61 -12.65 -10.39
CA SER A 150 -8.59 -12.30 -11.41
C SER A 150 -8.70 -10.79 -11.60
N GLN A 151 -8.28 -10.32 -12.78
CA GLN A 151 -8.48 -8.93 -13.22
C GLN A 151 -9.97 -8.55 -13.34
N ALA A 152 -10.87 -9.54 -13.41
CA ALA A 152 -12.31 -9.30 -13.41
C ALA A 152 -12.87 -8.85 -12.04
N VAL A 153 -12.04 -8.89 -11.00
CA VAL A 153 -12.40 -8.58 -9.61
C VAL A 153 -11.47 -7.51 -9.04
N LEU A 154 -10.16 -7.67 -9.24
CA LEU A 154 -9.11 -6.76 -8.79
C LEU A 154 -8.61 -5.87 -9.93
N TRP A 155 -8.59 -4.55 -9.71
CA TRP A 155 -7.99 -3.62 -10.68
C TRP A 155 -6.52 -3.34 -10.34
N GLU A 156 -6.27 -2.78 -9.17
CA GLU A 156 -4.93 -2.40 -8.71
C GLU A 156 -4.82 -2.55 -7.20
N LYS A 157 -3.59 -2.66 -6.71
CA LYS A 157 -3.27 -2.63 -5.30
C LYS A 157 -1.98 -1.86 -5.07
N ASN A 158 -1.84 -1.29 -3.89
CA ASN A 158 -0.61 -0.65 -3.47
C ASN A 158 -0.39 -0.90 -1.98
N PHE A 159 0.87 -1.06 -1.57
CA PHE A 159 1.19 -1.42 -0.19
C PHE A 159 2.58 -0.94 0.22
N THR A 160 2.75 -0.81 1.53
CA THR A 160 4.02 -0.68 2.25
C THR A 160 4.09 -1.81 3.27
N ASN A 161 5.17 -1.87 4.04
CA ASN A 161 5.28 -2.85 5.12
C ASN A 161 4.11 -2.76 6.10
N ASP A 162 3.59 -1.56 6.38
CA ASP A 162 2.58 -1.33 7.40
C ASP A 162 1.19 -1.00 6.85
N SER A 163 1.02 -0.87 5.54
CA SER A 163 -0.23 -0.37 4.94
C SER A 163 -0.57 -1.12 3.66
N LEU A 164 -1.86 -1.35 3.41
CA LEU A 164 -2.38 -2.01 2.21
C LEU A 164 -3.61 -1.25 1.71
N GLU A 165 -3.70 -1.08 0.41
CA GLU A 165 -4.86 -0.49 -0.26
C GLU A 165 -5.19 -1.24 -1.54
N ILE A 166 -6.49 -1.42 -1.78
CA ILE A 166 -6.99 -2.25 -2.89
C ILE A 166 -8.10 -1.52 -3.65
N LYS A 167 -7.94 -1.49 -4.98
CA LYS A 167 -8.94 -1.05 -5.94
C LYS A 167 -9.65 -2.23 -6.58
N ASP A 168 -10.97 -2.21 -6.55
CA ASP A 168 -11.77 -3.14 -7.32
C ASP A 168 -11.77 -2.78 -8.82
N LYS A 169 -12.40 -3.63 -9.64
CA LYS A 169 -12.57 -3.42 -11.10
C LYS A 169 -13.20 -2.09 -11.52
N ARG A 170 -13.86 -1.36 -10.60
CA ARG A 170 -14.46 -0.04 -10.86
C ARG A 170 -13.48 1.09 -10.62
N GLY A 171 -12.27 0.78 -10.18
CA GLY A 171 -11.27 1.75 -9.74
C GLY A 171 -11.56 2.36 -8.36
N HIS A 172 -12.53 1.82 -7.62
CA HIS A 172 -12.89 2.30 -6.29
C HIS A 172 -12.04 1.60 -5.22
N ILE A 173 -11.65 2.35 -4.18
CA ILE A 173 -10.97 1.76 -3.03
C ILE A 173 -12.00 0.97 -2.21
N VAL A 174 -11.79 -0.34 -2.10
CA VAL A 174 -12.67 -1.27 -1.36
C VAL A 174 -12.06 -1.74 -0.05
N LEU A 175 -10.75 -1.63 0.11
CA LEU A 175 -10.06 -1.87 1.36
C LEU A 175 -8.88 -0.93 1.50
N GLN A 176 -8.72 -0.36 2.69
CA GLN A 176 -7.55 0.40 3.09
C GLN A 176 -7.22 0.05 4.54
N VAL A 177 -6.01 -0.43 4.79
CA VAL A 177 -5.50 -0.86 6.10
C VAL A 177 -4.18 -0.16 6.39
N GLU A 178 -3.99 0.29 7.63
CA GLU A 178 -2.71 0.78 8.16
C GLU A 178 -2.51 0.19 9.57
N LEU A 179 -1.48 -0.62 9.75
CA LEU A 179 -1.05 -1.17 11.03
C LEU A 179 -0.18 -0.16 11.78
N LEU A 180 -0.65 0.25 12.95
CA LEU A 180 0.08 1.10 13.87
C LEU A 180 0.42 0.34 15.15
N CYS A 181 1.31 0.90 15.95
CA CYS A 181 1.84 0.28 17.16
C CYS A 181 0.82 -0.25 18.16
N ASN A 182 -0.35 0.38 18.24
CA ASN A 182 -1.39 0.03 19.20
C ASN A 182 -2.80 -0.03 18.60
N ARG A 183 -2.90 0.06 17.27
CA ARG A 183 -4.19 0.08 16.59
C ARG A 183 -4.08 -0.29 15.12
N VAL A 184 -5.16 -0.81 14.58
CA VAL A 184 -5.36 -0.98 13.15
C VAL A 184 -6.27 0.13 12.67
N ARG A 185 -5.84 0.88 11.67
CA ARG A 185 -6.73 1.77 10.92
C ARG A 185 -7.30 1.00 9.74
N ILE A 186 -8.61 0.99 9.60
CA ILE A 186 -9.28 0.31 8.51
C ILE A 186 -10.38 1.16 7.90
N GLN A 187 -10.56 1.05 6.60
CA GLN A 187 -11.75 1.46 5.86
C GLN A 187 -12.03 0.38 4.83
N GLY A 188 -13.29 0.08 4.58
CA GLY A 188 -13.61 -0.96 3.60
C GLY A 188 -15.08 -1.04 3.21
N GLU A 189 -15.33 -1.84 2.18
CA GLU A 189 -16.64 -2.33 1.77
C GLU A 189 -16.68 -3.84 1.96
N TRP A 190 -17.61 -4.34 2.77
CA TRP A 190 -17.80 -5.78 2.98
C TRP A 190 -19.14 -6.18 2.39
N TRP A 191 -19.11 -7.13 1.45
CA TRP A 191 -20.29 -7.68 0.81
C TRP A 191 -20.50 -9.12 1.27
N ASP A 192 -21.75 -9.51 1.45
CA ASP A 192 -22.16 -10.89 1.69
C ASP A 192 -22.57 -11.59 0.39
N GLU A 193 -22.76 -12.91 0.47
CA GLU A 193 -23.19 -13.77 -0.64
C GLU A 193 -24.59 -13.43 -1.19
N TYR A 194 -25.42 -12.73 -0.43
CA TYR A 194 -26.75 -12.28 -0.86
C TYR A 194 -26.69 -10.95 -1.62
N GLY A 195 -25.51 -10.31 -1.64
CA GLY A 195 -25.26 -9.00 -2.24
C GLY A 195 -25.78 -7.85 -1.40
N ASN A 196 -25.93 -8.04 -0.09
CA ASN A 196 -25.96 -6.93 0.84
C ASN A 196 -24.53 -6.58 1.23
N GLY A 197 -24.28 -5.34 1.57
CA GLY A 197 -22.98 -4.93 2.05
C GLY A 197 -23.01 -3.78 3.02
N VAL A 198 -21.85 -3.48 3.55
CA VAL A 198 -21.63 -2.32 4.42
C VAL A 198 -20.31 -1.66 4.06
N ARG A 199 -20.32 -0.33 3.94
CA ARG A 199 -19.12 0.48 3.84
C ARG A 199 -18.87 1.17 5.16
N TYR A 200 -17.66 1.01 5.70
CA TYR A 200 -17.15 1.83 6.80
C TYR A 200 -16.08 2.78 6.28
N VAL A 201 -16.34 4.08 6.41
CA VAL A 201 -15.50 5.11 5.83
C VAL A 201 -15.43 6.33 6.74
N GLN A 202 -14.28 7.00 6.73
CA GLN A 202 -14.11 8.28 7.41
C GLN A 202 -14.94 9.35 6.72
N GLN A 203 -15.86 9.97 7.46
CA GLN A 203 -16.62 11.11 6.97
C GLN A 203 -15.88 12.42 7.28
N HIS A 204 -15.63 13.21 6.25
CA HIS A 204 -15.08 14.55 6.40
C HIS A 204 -16.22 15.57 6.46
N PHE A 205 -16.42 16.21 7.60
CA PHE A 205 -17.35 17.34 7.71
C PHE A 205 -16.62 18.63 7.36
N ASN A 206 -17.23 19.47 6.51
CA ASN A 206 -16.63 20.72 6.02
C ASN A 206 -16.24 21.70 7.15
N SER A 207 -16.81 21.57 8.34
CA SER A 207 -16.66 22.53 9.45
C SER A 207 -15.82 22.04 10.64
N SER A 208 -15.42 20.75 10.69
CA SER A 208 -14.82 20.17 11.90
C SER A 208 -13.48 19.50 11.62
N ARG A 209 -12.43 19.89 12.36
CA ARG A 209 -11.12 19.22 12.37
C ARG A 209 -11.17 17.75 12.85
N LYS A 210 -12.33 17.28 13.32
CA LYS A 210 -12.58 15.91 13.76
C LYS A 210 -13.45 15.23 12.70
N GLY A 211 -12.91 14.23 12.02
CA GLY A 211 -13.67 13.39 11.09
C GLY A 211 -14.62 12.48 11.85
N GLY A 212 -15.77 12.18 11.26
CA GLY A 212 -16.69 11.16 11.76
C GLY A 212 -16.45 9.80 11.11
N VAL A 213 -17.28 8.84 11.46
CA VAL A 213 -17.39 7.55 10.78
C VAL A 213 -18.77 7.48 10.16
N ALA A 214 -18.82 7.18 8.87
CA ALA A 214 -20.05 6.83 8.19
C ALA A 214 -20.12 5.32 8.02
N MET A 215 -21.26 4.75 8.38
CA MET A 215 -21.69 3.42 7.99
C MET A 215 -22.71 3.58 6.87
N VAL A 216 -22.40 3.07 5.69
CA VAL A 216 -23.31 3.07 4.54
C VAL A 216 -23.78 1.64 4.32
N LYS A 217 -25.10 1.42 4.39
CA LYS A 217 -25.68 0.15 3.93
C LYS A 217 -25.62 0.11 2.42
N LEU A 218 -25.19 -1.02 1.89
CA LEU A 218 -25.09 -1.29 0.46
C LEU A 218 -26.03 -2.46 0.13
N ASP A 219 -26.58 -2.43 -1.06
CA ASP A 219 -27.26 -3.58 -1.65
C ASP A 219 -27.03 -3.57 -3.18
N LYS A 220 -27.56 -4.56 -3.88
CA LYS A 220 -27.35 -4.72 -5.33
C LYS A 220 -27.87 -3.52 -6.14
N ASP A 221 -28.93 -2.87 -5.67
CA ASP A 221 -29.63 -1.79 -6.38
C ASP A 221 -29.19 -0.40 -5.88
N ASN A 222 -28.69 -0.33 -4.66
CA ASN A 222 -28.27 0.88 -3.98
C ASN A 222 -26.80 0.79 -3.56
N HIS A 223 -25.94 1.25 -4.46
CA HIS A 223 -24.51 1.45 -4.18
C HIS A 223 -24.14 2.92 -4.31
N PRO A 224 -24.41 3.75 -3.29
CA PRO A 224 -24.13 5.17 -3.37
C PRO A 224 -22.63 5.40 -3.53
N LYS A 225 -22.27 6.33 -4.44
CA LYS A 225 -20.88 6.73 -4.66
C LYS A 225 -20.28 7.38 -3.43
N GLU A 226 -21.08 8.10 -2.65
CA GLU A 226 -20.62 8.82 -1.47
C GLU A 226 -21.23 8.29 -0.16
N PRO A 227 -20.51 8.39 0.97
CA PRO A 227 -19.08 8.69 1.06
C PRO A 227 -18.22 7.55 0.50
N HIS A 228 -17.19 7.85 -0.31
CA HIS A 228 -16.18 6.86 -0.76
C HIS A 228 -14.89 6.91 0.06
N ILE A 229 -14.15 5.80 0.05
CA ILE A 229 -12.84 5.71 0.69
C ILE A 229 -11.82 6.44 -0.19
N LYS A 230 -11.18 7.47 0.37
CA LYS A 230 -10.15 8.24 -0.34
C LYS A 230 -8.83 7.47 -0.36
N PRO A 231 -8.09 7.52 -1.49
CA PRO A 231 -6.80 6.85 -1.57
C PRO A 231 -5.79 7.44 -0.58
N ILE A 232 -4.92 6.60 -0.03
CA ILE A 232 -3.70 7.00 0.69
C ILE A 232 -2.44 6.81 -0.14
N PHE A 233 -2.51 6.07 -1.24
CA PHE A 233 -1.39 5.83 -2.16
C PHE A 233 -1.57 6.53 -3.50
N LYS A 234 -0.43 6.84 -4.15
CA LYS A 234 -0.40 7.29 -5.54
C LYS A 234 -0.59 6.10 -6.49
N TYR A 235 -1.20 6.37 -7.65
CA TYR A 235 -1.45 5.39 -8.71
C TYR A 235 -1.03 5.94 -10.07
N PRO A 236 -0.71 5.08 -11.06
CA PRO A 236 -0.75 3.61 -11.02
C PRO A 236 0.35 3.00 -10.12
N SER A 237 0.09 1.82 -9.55
CA SER A 237 1.00 1.21 -8.56
C SER A 237 2.36 0.80 -9.13
N ASN A 238 2.41 0.45 -10.42
CA ASN A 238 3.66 0.11 -11.12
C ASN A 238 4.65 1.29 -11.27
N LYS A 239 4.18 2.54 -11.08
CA LYS A 239 4.99 3.76 -11.16
C LYS A 239 5.23 4.42 -9.79
N TYR A 240 4.31 4.20 -8.86
CA TYR A 240 4.31 4.84 -7.55
C TYR A 240 4.17 3.84 -6.41
N PHE A 241 4.78 2.67 -6.56
CA PHE A 241 4.73 1.58 -5.59
C PHE A 241 5.14 2.08 -4.18
N GLY A 242 4.28 1.81 -3.19
CA GLY A 242 4.46 2.20 -1.79
C GLY A 242 4.44 3.72 -1.52
N LYS A 243 4.24 4.57 -2.54
CA LYS A 243 4.30 6.03 -2.38
C LYS A 243 2.96 6.57 -1.86
N LYS A 244 2.94 6.99 -0.60
CA LYS A 244 1.77 7.65 0.02
C LYS A 244 1.50 9.02 -0.63
N ILE A 245 0.23 9.43 -0.69
CA ILE A 245 -0.18 10.79 -1.06
C ILE A 245 0.22 11.72 0.08
N ASP A 246 0.98 12.78 -0.23
CA ASP A 246 1.32 13.77 0.78
C ASP A 246 0.09 14.63 1.07
N SER A 247 -0.13 14.95 2.34
CA SER A 247 -1.09 15.96 2.76
C SER A 247 -0.89 17.30 2.02
N SER A 248 0.36 17.67 1.70
CA SER A 248 0.68 18.88 0.95
C SER A 248 0.11 18.86 -0.48
N ASP A 249 0.17 17.70 -1.16
CA ASP A 249 -0.35 17.53 -2.53
C ASP A 249 -1.85 17.84 -2.58
N THR A 250 -2.62 17.40 -1.57
CA THR A 250 -4.07 17.63 -1.51
C THR A 250 -4.47 19.09 -1.27
N VAL A 251 -3.61 19.87 -0.61
CA VAL A 251 -3.85 21.30 -0.39
C VAL A 251 -3.61 22.08 -1.67
N PHE A 252 -2.55 21.75 -2.42
CA PHE A 252 -2.25 22.40 -3.70
C PHE A 252 -3.34 22.15 -4.75
N GLU A 253 -3.85 20.93 -4.88
CA GLU A 253 -4.97 20.67 -5.80
C GLU A 253 -6.22 21.48 -5.43
N ARG A 254 -6.54 21.61 -4.14
CA ARG A 254 -7.67 22.43 -3.69
C ARG A 254 -7.47 23.91 -4.01
N ILE A 255 -6.28 24.46 -3.74
CA ILE A 255 -5.97 25.86 -4.05
C ILE A 255 -6.02 26.10 -5.57
N PHE A 256 -5.51 25.15 -6.36
CA PHE A 256 -5.51 25.27 -7.81
C PHE A 256 -6.93 25.23 -8.40
N LEU A 257 -7.79 24.32 -7.91
CA LEU A 257 -9.18 24.25 -8.35
C LEU A 257 -10.00 25.49 -7.94
N LEU A 258 -9.79 26.01 -6.72
CA LEU A 258 -10.43 27.26 -6.30
C LEU A 258 -10.01 28.43 -7.21
N ARG A 259 -8.74 28.52 -7.59
CA ARG A 259 -8.24 29.56 -8.48
C ARG A 259 -8.76 29.44 -9.93
N ILE A 260 -9.12 28.24 -10.40
CA ILE A 260 -9.77 28.06 -11.71
C ILE A 260 -11.24 28.50 -11.65
N LEU A 261 -11.95 28.21 -10.55
CA LEU A 261 -13.36 28.58 -10.38
C LEU A 261 -13.57 30.07 -10.06
N GLU A 262 -12.52 30.78 -9.62
CA GLU A 262 -12.53 32.22 -9.36
C GLU A 262 -12.17 33.08 -10.59
N LYS A 263 -11.90 32.49 -11.76
CA LYS A 263 -11.79 33.27 -12.99
C LYS A 263 -13.20 33.53 -13.56
N PRO A 264 -13.66 34.80 -13.61
CA PRO A 264 -14.96 35.16 -14.18
C PRO A 264 -15.01 34.96 -15.70
#